data_AF-A0AAN8MKK5-F1
#
_entry.id   AF-A0AAN8MKK5-F1
#
_cell.length_a   1.000
_cell.length_b   1.000
_cell.length_c   1.000
_cell.angle_alpha   90.00
_cell.angle_beta   90.00
_cell.angle_gamma   90.00
#
_symmetry.space_group_name_H-M   'P 1'
#
loop_
_entity.id
_entity.type
_entity.pdbx_description
1 polymer ?
#
loop_
_entity_poly.entity_id
_entity_poly.type
_entity_poly.pdbx_seq_one_letter_code
_entity_poly.pdbx_strand_id
1 'polypeptide(L)'
;MICRKSKKKHHRRPATEHDEQLLSIGVLPPCLACELEAPGEAGSKGMRPGVLLGNDQELDIGIFPILSTLRNLYGAGREVDLLLVIGTSLPQSLNNIIIQLKRLAINAIYVDQSPRATDVFDFALEMAPDELAELLGYSDLQLSRSIRSKD
;
A
#
# COMPACT_ATOMS: atom_id res chain seq x y z
N MET A 1 9.54 5.91 -9.79
CA MET A 1 9.40 5.43 -11.19
C MET A 1 9.95 4.02 -11.34
N ILE A 2 9.26 3.15 -12.08
CA ILE A 2 9.63 1.74 -12.32
C ILE A 2 9.56 1.43 -13.82
N CYS A 3 10.57 0.73 -14.34
CA CYS A 3 10.55 0.12 -15.68
C CYS A 3 10.80 -1.38 -15.59
N ARG A 4 10.09 -2.17 -16.40
CA ARG A 4 10.16 -3.64 -16.43
C ARG A 4 10.67 -4.16 -17.77
N LYS A 5 11.99 -4.31 -17.93
CA LYS A 5 12.61 -4.83 -19.17
C LYS A 5 12.25 -6.29 -19.43
N SER A 6 12.15 -7.12 -18.38
CA SER A 6 11.75 -8.53 -18.47
C SER A 6 11.19 -9.01 -17.12
N LYS A 7 10.77 -10.28 -17.02
CA LYS A 7 10.33 -10.90 -15.73
C LYS A 7 11.39 -10.88 -14.62
N LYS A 8 12.65 -10.51 -14.92
CA LYS A 8 13.78 -10.58 -13.97
C LYS A 8 14.57 -9.27 -13.81
N LYS A 9 14.31 -8.24 -14.60
CA LYS A 9 15.06 -6.96 -14.56
C LYS A 9 14.12 -5.78 -14.37
N HIS A 10 14.28 -5.11 -13.23
CA HIS A 10 13.52 -3.92 -12.84
C HIS A 10 14.47 -2.75 -12.62
N HIS A 11 14.20 -1.62 -13.28
CA HIS A 11 14.90 -0.37 -13.03
C HIS A 11 14.02 0.54 -12.20
N ARG A 12 14.58 1.12 -11.14
CA ARG A 12 13.88 2.04 -10.24
C ARG A 12 14.66 3.33 -10.10
N ARG A 13 13.95 4.45 -10.10
CA ARG A 13 14.49 5.76 -9.73
C ARG A 13 13.40 6.65 -9.14
N PRO A 14 13.75 7.68 -8.36
CA PRO A 14 12.80 8.72 -7.95
C PRO A 14 12.16 9.40 -9.18
N ALA A 15 10.93 9.89 -9.02
CA ALA A 15 10.31 10.75 -10.02
C ALA A 15 10.97 12.14 -9.97
N THR A 16 11.11 12.75 -11.13
CA THR A 16 11.53 14.16 -11.27
C THR A 16 10.34 15.01 -11.71
N GLU A 17 10.43 16.33 -11.57
CA GLU A 17 9.39 17.25 -12.04
C GLU A 17 9.10 17.09 -13.54
N HIS A 18 10.14 16.82 -14.35
CA HIS A 18 9.98 16.52 -15.77
C HIS A 18 9.18 15.23 -16.02
N ASP A 19 9.34 14.20 -15.18
CA ASP A 19 8.55 12.98 -15.28
C ASP A 19 7.06 13.25 -15.04
N GLU A 20 6.75 14.10 -14.06
CA GLU A 20 5.38 14.47 -13.72
C GLU A 20 4.71 15.24 -14.87
N GLN A 21 5.45 16.16 -15.49
CA GLN A 21 4.98 16.86 -16.70
C GLN A 21 4.67 15.89 -17.85
N LEU A 22 5.57 14.93 -18.11
CA LEU A 22 5.33 13.90 -19.14
C LEU A 22 4.11 13.03 -18.82
N LEU A 23 3.96 12.60 -17.56
CA LEU A 23 2.82 11.81 -17.13
C LEU A 23 1.50 12.59 -17.24
N SER A 24 1.51 13.91 -17.01
CA SER A 24 0.32 14.76 -17.12
C SER A 24 -0.27 14.83 -18.54
N ILE A 25 0.57 14.59 -19.55
CA ILE A 25 0.18 14.53 -20.97
C ILE A 25 0.06 13.08 -21.48
N GLY A 26 0.08 12.08 -20.59
CA GLY A 26 -0.09 10.67 -20.94
C GLY A 26 1.15 10.01 -21.55
N VAL A 27 2.33 10.63 -21.43
CA VAL A 27 3.59 10.11 -21.96
C VAL A 27 4.39 9.46 -20.82
N LEU A 28 4.84 8.21 -21.02
CA LEU A 28 5.71 7.55 -20.05
C LEU A 28 7.15 8.05 -20.21
N PRO A 29 7.81 8.54 -19.15
CA PRO A 29 9.21 8.95 -19.20
C PRO A 29 10.14 7.84 -19.65
N PRO A 30 11.23 8.11 -20.38
CA PRO A 30 12.13 7.08 -20.86
C PRO A 30 12.91 6.41 -19.71
N CYS A 31 13.28 5.14 -19.93
CA CYS A 31 14.16 4.42 -19.03
C CYS A 31 15.61 4.46 -19.55
N LEU A 32 16.41 5.41 -19.07
CA LEU A 32 17.80 5.59 -19.46
C LEU A 32 18.64 4.31 -19.29
N ALA A 33 18.40 3.53 -18.23
CA ALA A 33 19.11 2.27 -18.02
C ALA A 33 18.80 1.22 -19.11
N CYS A 34 17.57 1.18 -19.63
CA CYS A 34 17.25 0.30 -20.76
C CYS A 34 17.89 0.78 -22.06
N GLU A 35 17.93 2.09 -22.30
CA GLU A 35 18.56 2.70 -23.48
C GLU A 35 20.07 2.47 -23.50
N LEU A 36 20.73 2.59 -22.35
CA LEU A 36 22.16 2.31 -22.20
C LEU A 36 22.50 0.83 -22.41
N GLU A 37 21.63 -0.08 -21.99
CA GLU A 37 21.84 -1.53 -22.17
C GLU A 37 21.59 -2.02 -23.60
N ALA A 38 20.74 -1.35 -24.39
CA ALA A 38 20.37 -1.78 -25.75
C ALA A 38 19.92 -0.57 -26.61
N PRO A 39 20.85 0.25 -27.11
CA PRO A 39 20.52 1.42 -27.92
C PRO A 39 19.91 1.00 -29.26
N GLY A 40 18.70 1.49 -29.57
CA GLY A 40 18.03 1.27 -30.86
C GLY A 40 17.10 0.05 -30.94
N GLU A 41 16.98 -0.76 -29.87
CA GLU A 41 15.88 -1.72 -29.80
C GLU A 41 14.54 -0.96 -29.67
N ALA A 42 13.66 -1.16 -30.65
CA ALA A 42 12.31 -0.60 -30.67
C ALA A 42 11.48 -1.20 -29.52
N GLY A 43 11.63 -0.59 -28.34
CA GLY A 43 11.02 -1.09 -27.12
C GLY A 43 11.55 -0.41 -25.87
N SER A 44 11.98 0.86 -25.94
CA SER A 44 12.28 1.64 -24.74
C SER A 44 11.04 1.65 -23.86
N LYS A 45 11.08 0.82 -22.82
CA LYS A 45 9.94 0.66 -21.92
C LYS A 45 9.92 1.90 -21.05
N GLY A 46 8.93 2.75 -21.30
CA GLY A 46 8.66 3.91 -20.47
C GLY A 46 8.60 3.51 -18.99
N MET A 47 9.06 4.41 -18.14
CA MET A 47 8.97 4.29 -16.70
C MET A 47 7.56 4.72 -16.28
N ARG A 48 6.94 3.93 -15.42
CA ARG A 48 5.63 4.24 -14.85
C ARG A 48 5.75 4.56 -13.35
N PRO A 49 4.72 5.18 -12.74
CA PRO A 49 4.63 5.28 -11.29
C PRO A 49 4.78 3.91 -10.62
N GLY A 50 5.32 3.90 -9.41
CA GLY A 50 5.59 2.67 -8.64
C GLY A 50 4.35 2.01 -8.04
N VAL A 51 3.21 2.13 -8.72
CA VAL A 51 1.93 1.53 -8.32
C VAL A 51 1.90 0.08 -8.79
N LEU A 52 1.28 -0.81 -8.01
CA LEU A 52 1.13 -2.21 -8.39
C LEU A 52 0.05 -2.35 -9.44
N LEU A 53 0.38 -2.99 -10.56
CA LEU A 53 -0.59 -3.41 -11.56
C LEU A 53 -0.88 -4.90 -11.38
N GLY A 54 -2.09 -5.36 -11.73
CA GLY A 54 -2.51 -6.75 -11.50
C GLY A 54 -1.63 -7.83 -12.14
N ASN A 55 -0.78 -7.46 -13.11
CA ASN A 55 0.18 -8.36 -13.77
C ASN A 55 1.62 -8.23 -13.22
N ASP A 56 1.84 -7.38 -12.23
CA ASP A 56 3.07 -7.37 -11.46
C ASP A 56 3.07 -8.59 -10.53
N GLN A 57 4.21 -9.26 -10.41
CA GLN A 57 4.30 -10.34 -9.43
C GLN A 57 4.28 -9.70 -8.04
N GLU A 58 3.46 -10.22 -7.12
CA GLU A 58 3.36 -9.73 -5.73
C GLU A 58 4.73 -9.75 -5.00
N LEU A 59 5.64 -10.62 -5.45
CA LEU A 59 7.03 -10.73 -5.00
C LEU A 59 7.90 -9.52 -5.43
N ASP A 60 7.48 -8.81 -6.48
CA ASP A 60 7.97 -7.52 -7.00
C ASP A 60 8.26 -6.43 -5.93
N ILE A 61 7.38 -6.31 -4.93
CA ILE A 61 7.19 -5.00 -4.26
C ILE A 61 7.21 -5.04 -2.73
N GLY A 62 7.96 -5.95 -2.14
CA GLY A 62 8.41 -5.75 -0.76
C GLY A 62 7.35 -5.93 0.33
N ILE A 63 6.11 -6.33 0.00
CA ILE A 63 5.09 -6.65 1.01
C ILE A 63 5.53 -7.85 1.86
N PHE A 64 6.04 -8.91 1.23
CA PHE A 64 6.55 -10.08 1.96
C PHE A 64 7.75 -9.75 2.87
N PRO A 65 8.78 -9.02 2.42
CA PRO A 65 9.80 -8.47 3.32
C PRO A 65 9.25 -7.66 4.49
N ILE A 66 8.27 -6.77 4.25
CA ILE A 66 7.64 -5.99 5.33
C ILE A 66 6.93 -6.92 6.33
N LEU A 67 6.17 -7.90 5.86
CA LEU A 67 5.52 -8.89 6.73
C LEU A 67 6.53 -9.73 7.52
N SER A 68 7.68 -10.03 6.92
CA SER A 68 8.79 -10.72 7.58
C SER A 68 9.39 -9.86 8.70
N THR A 69 9.63 -8.57 8.41
CA THR A 69 10.11 -7.59 9.38
C THR A 69 9.12 -7.42 10.53
N LEU A 70 7.81 -7.25 10.24
CA LEU A 70 6.77 -7.15 11.26
C LEU A 70 6.73 -8.41 12.12
N ARG A 71 6.75 -9.59 11.52
CA ARG A 71 6.80 -10.86 12.25
C ARG A 71 8.04 -10.95 13.15
N ASN A 72 9.19 -10.50 12.71
CA ASN A 72 10.41 -10.51 13.54
C ASN A 72 10.33 -9.50 14.69
N LEU A 73 9.76 -8.32 14.45
CA LEU A 73 9.61 -7.27 15.47
C LEU A 73 8.62 -7.67 16.56
N TYR A 74 7.48 -8.27 16.18
CA TYR A 74 6.44 -8.67 17.13
C TYR A 74 6.68 -10.08 17.69
N GLY A 75 7.26 -10.98 16.91
CA GLY A 75 7.67 -12.32 17.37
C GLY A 75 8.82 -12.31 18.39
N ALA A 76 9.56 -11.20 18.52
CA ALA A 76 10.61 -11.02 19.53
C ALA A 76 10.09 -10.58 20.91
N GLY A 77 8.79 -10.76 21.19
CA GLY A 77 8.20 -10.52 22.51
C GLY A 77 7.36 -9.25 22.64
N ARG A 78 6.85 -8.70 21.52
CA ARG A 78 5.84 -7.64 21.53
C ARG A 78 4.56 -8.17 20.90
N GLU A 79 3.52 -8.31 21.69
CA GLU A 79 2.20 -8.67 21.17
C GLU A 79 1.53 -7.42 20.60
N VAL A 80 0.83 -7.56 19.48
CA VAL A 80 -0.07 -6.51 18.99
C VAL A 80 -1.42 -6.73 19.66
N ASP A 81 -1.94 -5.75 20.38
CA ASP A 81 -3.23 -5.95 21.07
C ASP A 81 -4.41 -6.00 20.08
N LEU A 82 -4.31 -5.23 18.99
CA LEU A 82 -5.39 -5.02 18.03
C LEU A 82 -4.89 -4.92 16.60
N LEU A 83 -5.45 -5.74 15.72
CA LEU A 83 -5.43 -5.56 14.26
C LEU A 83 -6.70 -4.85 13.82
N LEU A 84 -6.56 -3.72 13.14
CA LEU A 84 -7.69 -2.96 12.61
C LEU A 84 -7.61 -2.92 11.08
N VAL A 85 -8.66 -3.37 10.42
CA VAL A 85 -8.79 -3.35 8.95
C VAL A 85 -9.96 -2.46 8.59
N ILE A 86 -9.73 -1.42 7.79
CA ILE A 86 -10.73 -0.36 7.52
C ILE A 86 -10.87 -0.15 6.00
N GLY A 87 -12.12 -0.02 5.52
CA GLY A 87 -12.44 0.54 4.20
C GLY A 87 -11.84 -0.23 3.03
N THR A 88 -11.90 -1.56 3.08
CA THR A 88 -11.35 -2.44 2.04
C THR A 88 -12.32 -3.55 1.72
N SER A 89 -12.47 -3.85 0.42
CA SER A 89 -13.36 -4.91 -0.07
C SER A 89 -12.82 -6.34 0.08
N LEU A 90 -11.65 -6.48 0.75
CA LEU A 90 -10.98 -7.74 1.06
C LEU A 90 -10.86 -8.71 -0.13
N PRO A 91 -10.15 -8.33 -1.21
CA PRO A 91 -9.84 -9.26 -2.30
C PRO A 91 -9.04 -10.46 -1.77
N GLN A 92 -9.19 -11.62 -2.42
CA GLN A 92 -8.56 -12.88 -2.00
C GLN A 92 -7.04 -12.77 -1.80
N SER A 93 -6.35 -11.96 -2.62
CA SER A 93 -4.91 -11.70 -2.51
C SER A 93 -4.52 -11.05 -1.17
N LEU A 94 -5.36 -10.19 -0.61
CA LEU A 94 -5.14 -9.57 0.70
C LEU A 94 -5.51 -10.50 1.87
N ASN A 95 -6.41 -11.48 1.65
CA ASN A 95 -6.86 -12.36 2.72
C ASN A 95 -5.70 -13.13 3.37
N ASN A 96 -4.77 -13.65 2.56
CA ASN A 96 -3.58 -14.35 3.05
C ASN A 96 -2.68 -13.46 3.92
N ILE A 97 -2.59 -12.17 3.58
CA ILE A 97 -1.81 -11.19 4.33
C ILE A 97 -2.47 -10.93 5.68
N ILE A 98 -3.79 -10.74 5.68
CA ILE A 98 -4.57 -10.46 6.89
C ILE A 98 -4.53 -11.65 7.85
N ILE A 99 -4.67 -12.88 7.34
CA ILE A 99 -4.51 -14.10 8.16
C ILE A 99 -3.14 -14.14 8.84
N GLN A 100 -2.07 -13.77 8.13
CA GLN A 100 -0.73 -13.74 8.71
C GLN A 100 -0.58 -12.63 9.76
N LEU A 101 -1.17 -11.47 9.53
CA LEU A 101 -1.14 -10.35 10.47
C LEU A 101 -1.98 -10.62 11.72
N LYS A 102 -3.15 -11.27 11.58
CA LYS A 102 -4.01 -11.68 12.69
C LYS A 102 -3.25 -12.54 13.70
N ARG A 103 -2.34 -13.42 13.23
CA ARG A 103 -1.52 -14.25 14.12
C ARG A 103 -0.58 -13.46 15.04
N LEU A 104 -0.33 -12.19 14.73
CA LEU A 104 0.47 -11.29 15.56
C LEU A 104 -0.40 -10.50 16.55
N ALA A 105 -1.72 -10.54 16.39
CA ALA A 105 -2.65 -9.71 17.13
C ALA A 105 -3.61 -10.51 18.01
N ILE A 106 -3.87 -10.03 19.23
CA ILE A 106 -4.83 -10.65 20.14
C ILE A 106 -6.24 -10.53 19.55
N ASN A 107 -6.66 -9.29 19.26
CA ASN A 107 -7.97 -9.00 18.67
C ASN A 107 -7.82 -8.49 17.24
N ALA A 108 -8.86 -8.70 16.43
CA ALA A 108 -8.97 -8.17 15.10
C ALA A 108 -10.39 -7.70 14.79
N ILE A 109 -10.47 -6.46 14.34
CA ILE A 109 -11.72 -5.78 14.00
C ILE A 109 -11.65 -5.38 12.54
N TYR A 110 -12.72 -5.67 11.82
CA TYR A 110 -12.92 -5.20 10.45
C TYR A 110 -14.04 -4.17 10.42
N VAL A 111 -13.77 -3.03 9.80
CA VAL A 111 -14.72 -1.93 9.67
C VAL A 111 -14.88 -1.60 8.19
N ASP A 112 -16.10 -1.72 7.69
CA ASP A 112 -16.43 -1.36 6.32
C ASP A 112 -17.92 -1.02 6.20
N GLN A 113 -18.30 -0.35 5.12
CA GLN A 113 -19.73 -0.06 4.86
C GLN A 113 -20.52 -1.32 4.52
N SER A 114 -19.85 -2.39 4.09
CA SER A 114 -20.48 -3.68 3.80
C SER A 114 -19.50 -4.81 4.15
N PRO A 115 -19.29 -5.08 5.45
CA PRO A 115 -18.28 -6.01 5.88
C PRO A 115 -18.66 -7.42 5.46
N ARG A 116 -17.75 -8.10 4.78
CA ARG A 116 -17.87 -9.53 4.48
C ARG A 116 -17.62 -10.34 5.74
N ALA A 117 -18.47 -11.34 5.97
CA ALA A 117 -18.23 -12.34 7.00
C ALA A 117 -16.97 -13.14 6.63
N THR A 118 -15.92 -13.00 7.43
CA THR A 118 -14.72 -13.84 7.36
C THR A 118 -14.39 -14.33 8.75
N ASP A 119 -13.91 -15.56 8.86
CA ASP A 119 -13.47 -16.23 10.09
C ASP A 119 -12.20 -15.62 10.71
N VAL A 120 -11.61 -14.62 10.06
CA VAL A 120 -10.35 -13.98 10.46
C VAL A 120 -10.56 -12.90 11.52
N PHE A 121 -11.72 -12.25 11.55
CA PHE A 121 -12.01 -11.14 12.45
C PHE A 121 -12.87 -11.59 13.61
N ASP A 122 -12.55 -11.08 14.80
CA ASP A 122 -13.35 -11.31 16.00
C ASP A 122 -14.64 -10.48 15.97
N PHE A 123 -14.56 -9.28 15.37
CA PHE A 123 -15.69 -8.39 15.18
C PHE A 123 -15.68 -7.76 13.77
N ALA A 124 -16.87 -7.59 13.22
CA ALA A 124 -17.11 -6.82 12.01
C ALA A 124 -18.09 -5.69 12.33
N LEU A 125 -17.71 -4.46 12.02
CA LEU A 125 -18.52 -3.26 12.22
C LEU A 125 -18.95 -2.73 10.86
N GLU A 126 -20.27 -2.63 10.66
CA GLU A 126 -20.88 -2.03 9.47
C GLU A 126 -21.02 -0.53 9.68
N MET A 127 -20.05 0.23 9.18
CA MET A 127 -20.01 1.69 9.25
C MET A 127 -19.00 2.28 8.27
N ALA A 128 -19.17 3.54 7.90
CA ALA A 128 -18.18 4.23 7.08
C ALA A 128 -16.89 4.49 7.87
N PRO A 129 -15.70 4.40 7.23
CA PRO A 129 -14.43 4.77 7.87
C PRO A 129 -14.44 6.17 8.50
N ASP A 130 -15.12 7.12 7.87
CA ASP A 130 -15.24 8.49 8.35
C ASP A 130 -16.10 8.58 9.63
N GLU A 131 -17.19 7.80 9.72
CA GLU A 131 -18.03 7.71 10.92
C GLU A 131 -17.25 7.10 12.10
N LEU A 132 -16.43 6.07 11.84
CA LEU A 132 -15.52 5.52 12.84
C LEU A 132 -14.55 6.60 13.35
N ALA A 133 -13.98 7.40 12.46
CA ALA A 133 -13.06 8.46 12.85
C ALA A 133 -13.75 9.51 13.72
N GLU A 134 -14.96 9.93 13.37
CA GLU A 134 -15.77 10.86 14.17
C GLU A 134 -16.07 10.32 15.57
N LEU A 135 -16.47 9.04 15.67
CA LEU A 135 -16.72 8.37 16.96
C LEU A 135 -15.47 8.30 17.84
N LEU A 136 -14.29 8.15 17.23
CA LEU A 136 -13.00 8.17 17.93
C LEU A 136 -12.54 9.60 18.29
N GLY A 137 -13.35 10.62 18.03
CA GLY A 137 -13.08 12.00 18.42
C GLY A 137 -12.11 12.74 17.49
N TYR A 138 -11.93 12.29 16.24
CA TYR A 138 -11.08 13.02 15.28
C TYR A 138 -11.61 14.43 14.96
N SER A 139 -12.91 14.65 15.15
CA SER A 139 -13.59 15.94 15.01
C SER A 139 -12.97 17.03 15.91
N ASP A 140 -12.55 16.67 17.13
CA ASP A 140 -11.95 17.60 18.11
C ASP A 140 -10.45 17.83 17.89
N LEU A 141 -9.76 16.87 17.27
CA LEU A 141 -8.34 16.97 16.92
C LEU A 141 -8.08 17.95 15.76
N GLN A 142 -9.03 18.14 14.85
CA GLN A 142 -8.91 19.14 13.77
C GLN A 142 -9.14 20.58 14.27
N LEU A 143 -10.09 20.79 15.20
CA LEU A 143 -10.35 22.09 15.83
C LEU A 143 -9.14 22.59 16.64
N SER A 144 -8.52 21.70 17.42
CA SER A 144 -7.34 22.05 18.24
C SER A 144 -6.07 22.35 17.43
N ARG A 145 -5.89 21.76 16.24
CA ARG A 145 -4.78 22.08 15.33
C ARG A 145 -4.97 23.40 14.58
N SER A 146 -6.20 23.75 14.20
CA SER A 146 -6.53 25.02 13.55
C SER A 146 -6.33 26.23 14.48
N ILE A 147 -6.57 26.05 15.78
CA ILE A 147 -6.35 27.10 16.79
C ILE A 147 -4.85 27.32 17.03
N ARG A 148 -4.02 26.26 17.02
CA ARG A 148 -2.57 26.37 17.26
C ARG A 148 -1.75 26.83 16.05
N SER A 149 -2.30 26.84 14.85
CA SER A 149 -1.61 27.34 13.64
C SER A 149 -1.87 28.83 13.37
N LYS A 150 -2.53 29.53 14.30
CA LYS A 150 -2.83 30.97 14.21
C LYS A 150 -2.03 31.83 15.22
N ASP A 151 -1.13 31.21 15.97
CA ASP A 151 -0.11 31.87 16.79
C ASP A 151 1.28 31.68 16.15
#